data_AF-A0A821LC12-F1
#
_entry.id   AF-A0A821LC12-F1
#
_cell.length_a   1.000
_cell.length_b   1.000
_cell.length_c   1.000
_cell.angle_alpha   90.00
_cell.angle_beta   90.00
_cell.angle_gamma   90.00
#
_symmetry.space_group_name_H-M   'P 1'
#
loop_
_entity.id
_entity.type
_entity.pdbx_description
1 polymer ?
#
loop_
_entity_poly.entity_id
_entity_poly.type
_entity_poly.pdbx_seq_one_letter_code
_entity_poly.pdbx_strand_id
1 'polypeptide(L)'
;MFTTQHVSRVRRLYKLIFRVHRALPPELRVLGNNYARDEFKRHKTCSTEEAKIFLNEWTDYAINIAKQTKPLNQAKNKDIGKYLDPSLLDYMTDEQLVQLYELHKATSLETGDVTVTENLNNEKQN
;
A
#
# COMPACT_ATOMS: atom_id res chain seq x y z
N MET A 1 -27.21 14.72 -4.49
CA MET A 1 -27.24 13.39 -5.13
C MET A 1 -26.17 13.33 -6.21
N PHE A 2 -25.43 12.22 -6.34
CA PHE A 2 -24.38 12.07 -7.36
C PHE A 2 -24.96 11.85 -8.76
N THR A 3 -24.27 12.36 -9.79
CA THR A 3 -24.69 12.21 -11.18
C THR A 3 -24.40 10.80 -11.71
N THR A 4 -25.09 10.40 -12.79
CA THR A 4 -24.83 9.12 -13.50
C THR A 4 -23.38 9.04 -14.00
N GLN A 5 -22.82 10.16 -14.46
CA GLN A 5 -21.43 10.28 -14.86
C GLN A 5 -20.49 9.99 -13.68
N HIS A 6 -20.76 10.56 -12.50
CA HIS A 6 -19.98 10.30 -11.29
C HIS A 6 -19.97 8.81 -10.95
N VAL A 7 -21.14 8.17 -10.89
CA VAL A 7 -21.26 6.73 -10.60
C VAL A 7 -20.47 5.88 -11.62
N SER A 8 -20.52 6.25 -12.90
CA SER A 8 -19.75 5.56 -13.95
C SER A 8 -18.23 5.69 -13.75
N ARG A 9 -17.76 6.88 -13.34
CA ARG A 9 -16.34 7.16 -13.07
C ARG A 9 -15.85 6.37 -11.86
N VAL A 10 -16.61 6.36 -10.75
CA VAL A 10 -16.32 5.56 -9.56
C VAL A 10 -16.20 4.07 -9.91
N ARG A 11 -17.17 3.52 -10.65
CA ARG A 11 -17.16 2.11 -11.07
C ARG A 11 -15.96 1.77 -11.95
N ARG A 12 -15.57 2.69 -12.85
CA ARG A 12 -14.41 2.51 -13.72
C ARG A 12 -13.11 2.50 -12.92
N LEU A 13 -12.95 3.44 -11.98
CA LEU A 13 -11.79 3.52 -11.11
C LEU A 13 -11.67 2.28 -10.22
N TYR A 14 -12.78 1.87 -9.59
CA TYR A 14 -12.84 0.64 -8.80
C TYR A 14 -12.34 -0.55 -9.62
N LYS A 15 -12.88 -0.80 -10.81
CA LYS A 15 -12.41 -1.89 -11.69
C LYS A 15 -10.94 -1.76 -12.11
N LEU A 16 -10.44 -0.53 -12.30
CA LEU A 16 -9.05 -0.28 -12.65
C LEU A 16 -8.10 -0.69 -11.52
N ILE A 17 -8.43 -0.36 -10.27
CA ILE A 17 -7.64 -0.72 -9.08
C ILE A 17 -7.46 -2.24 -9.01
N PHE A 18 -8.54 -3.02 -9.11
CA PHE A 18 -8.44 -4.49 -9.11
C PHE A 18 -7.67 -5.03 -10.30
N ARG A 19 -7.65 -4.33 -11.44
CA ARG A 19 -6.87 -4.73 -12.61
C ARG A 19 -5.38 -4.54 -12.35
N VAL A 20 -4.96 -3.38 -11.81
CA VAL A 20 -3.54 -3.10 -11.55
C VAL A 20 -3.00 -3.96 -10.40
N HIS A 21 -3.83 -4.28 -9.40
CA HIS A 21 -3.44 -5.20 -8.32
C HIS A 21 -3.09 -6.62 -8.79
N ARG A 22 -3.56 -7.06 -9.97
CA ARG A 22 -3.22 -8.41 -10.49
C ARG A 22 -1.74 -8.57 -10.80
N ALA A 23 -1.04 -7.46 -11.01
CA ALA A 23 0.40 -7.46 -11.28
C ALA A 23 1.25 -7.31 -10.00
N LEU A 24 0.63 -7.19 -8.82
CA LEU A 24 1.32 -7.18 -7.54
C LEU A 24 1.61 -8.62 -7.06
N PRO A 25 2.64 -8.81 -6.20
CA PRO A 25 2.85 -10.04 -5.46
C PRO A 25 1.56 -10.53 -4.77
N PRO A 26 1.33 -11.85 -4.64
CA PRO A 26 0.08 -12.40 -4.12
C PRO A 26 -0.38 -11.81 -2.79
N GLU A 27 0.54 -11.62 -1.85
CA GLU A 27 0.31 -11.13 -0.50
C GLU A 27 -0.15 -9.67 -0.54
N LEU A 28 0.59 -8.82 -1.24
CA LEU A 28 0.26 -7.40 -1.45
C LEU A 28 -1.07 -7.22 -2.19
N ARG A 29 -1.36 -8.10 -3.16
CA ARG A 29 -2.62 -8.11 -3.89
C ARG A 29 -3.81 -8.41 -2.98
N VAL A 30 -3.70 -9.37 -2.07
CA VAL A 30 -4.78 -9.72 -1.13
C VAL A 30 -5.03 -8.55 -0.18
N LEU A 31 -3.96 -8.02 0.42
CA LEU A 31 -4.02 -6.88 1.32
C LEU A 31 -4.66 -5.66 0.63
N GLY A 32 -4.14 -5.27 -0.53
CA GLY A 32 -4.64 -4.13 -1.29
C GLY A 32 -6.09 -4.30 -1.76
N ASN A 33 -6.49 -5.51 -2.17
CA ASN A 33 -7.88 -5.77 -2.56
C ASN A 33 -8.85 -5.61 -1.39
N ASN A 34 -8.48 -6.08 -0.20
CA ASN A 34 -9.33 -5.95 0.99
C ASN A 34 -9.45 -4.48 1.39
N TYR A 35 -8.31 -3.78 1.47
CA TYR A 35 -8.29 -2.35 1.78
C TYR A 35 -9.12 -1.51 0.79
N ALA A 36 -8.96 -1.74 -0.52
CA ALA A 36 -9.72 -1.02 -1.54
C ALA A 36 -11.23 -1.27 -1.46
N ARG A 37 -11.68 -2.47 -1.08
CA ARG A 37 -13.12 -2.73 -0.85
C ARG A 37 -13.65 -1.89 0.29
N ASP A 38 -12.92 -1.87 1.40
CA ASP A 38 -13.34 -1.19 2.62
C ASP A 38 -13.35 0.32 2.43
N GLU A 39 -12.33 0.88 1.78
CA GLU A 39 -12.25 2.32 1.52
C GLU A 39 -13.36 2.81 0.59
N PHE A 40 -13.64 2.11 -0.52
CA PHE A 40 -14.75 2.45 -1.40
C PHE A 40 -16.11 2.27 -0.71
N LYS A 41 -16.23 1.35 0.26
CA LYS A 41 -17.44 1.17 1.06
C LYS A 41 -17.63 2.32 2.04
N ARG A 42 -16.57 2.74 2.74
CA ARG A 42 -16.56 3.88 3.68
C ARG A 42 -16.92 5.20 2.97
N HIS A 43 -16.45 5.37 1.73
CA HIS A 43 -16.69 6.59 0.94
C HIS A 43 -18.03 6.62 0.19
N LYS A 44 -18.96 5.67 0.42
CA LYS A 44 -20.27 5.69 -0.26
C LYS A 44 -21.15 6.88 0.12
N THR A 45 -20.98 7.41 1.33
CA THR A 45 -21.83 8.45 1.91
C THR A 45 -21.08 9.77 2.15
N CYS A 46 -19.90 9.93 1.54
CA CYS A 46 -19.11 11.16 1.65
C CYS A 46 -19.76 12.34 0.89
N SER A 47 -19.30 13.55 1.20
CA SER A 47 -19.69 14.78 0.51
C SER A 47 -19.18 14.81 -0.94
N THR A 48 -19.64 15.79 -1.71
CA THR A 48 -19.25 15.89 -3.12
C THR A 48 -17.79 16.34 -3.27
N GLU A 49 -17.31 17.15 -2.34
CA GLU A 49 -15.96 17.67 -2.25
C GLU A 49 -14.98 16.55 -1.89
N GLU A 50 -15.30 15.77 -0.85
CA GLU A 50 -14.54 14.58 -0.46
C GLU A 50 -14.49 13.54 -1.57
N ALA A 51 -15.61 13.31 -2.28
CA ALA A 51 -15.64 12.38 -3.41
C ALA A 51 -14.69 12.79 -4.55
N LYS A 52 -14.54 14.10 -4.81
CA LYS A 52 -13.59 14.59 -5.84
C LYS A 52 -12.15 14.33 -5.41
N ILE A 53 -11.81 14.66 -4.17
CA ILE A 53 -10.47 14.43 -3.61
C ILE A 53 -10.16 12.93 -3.65
N PHE A 54 -11.08 12.10 -3.13
CA PHE A 54 -10.97 10.65 -3.14
C PHE A 54 -10.72 10.10 -4.57
N LEU A 55 -11.50 10.53 -5.55
CA LEU A 55 -11.33 10.07 -6.93
C LEU A 55 -10.00 10.47 -7.53
N ASN A 56 -9.45 11.64 -7.19
CA ASN A 56 -8.15 12.09 -7.67
C ASN A 56 -7.03 11.27 -7.04
N GLU A 57 -6.98 11.19 -5.71
CA GLU A 57 -5.97 10.42 -4.98
C GLU A 57 -5.94 8.94 -5.39
N TRP A 58 -7.11 8.31 -5.52
CA TRP A 58 -7.19 6.91 -5.96
C TRP A 58 -6.84 6.72 -7.44
N THR A 59 -7.02 7.73 -8.28
CA THR A 59 -6.55 7.71 -9.66
C THR A 59 -5.02 7.76 -9.70
N ASP A 60 -4.41 8.64 -8.92
CA ASP A 60 -2.95 8.78 -8.82
C ASP A 60 -2.30 7.52 -8.23
N TYR A 61 -2.91 6.94 -7.20
CA TYR A 61 -2.54 5.63 -6.67
C TYR A 61 -2.53 4.56 -7.77
N ALA A 62 -3.62 4.42 -8.52
CA ALA A 62 -3.73 3.41 -9.57
C ALA A 62 -2.68 3.63 -10.69
N ILE A 63 -2.40 4.89 -11.05
CA ILE A 63 -1.34 5.24 -12.00
C ILE A 63 0.03 4.83 -11.47
N ASN A 64 0.33 5.09 -10.19
CA ASN A 64 1.61 4.75 -9.57
C ASN A 64 1.83 3.24 -9.52
N ILE A 65 0.83 2.46 -9.10
CA ILE A 65 0.89 0.99 -9.13
C ILE A 65 1.10 0.49 -10.57
N ALA A 66 0.38 1.04 -11.55
CA ALA A 66 0.54 0.66 -12.95
C ALA A 66 1.93 0.96 -13.50
N LYS A 67 2.57 2.08 -13.09
CA LYS A 67 3.94 2.42 -13.48
C LYS A 67 4.95 1.44 -12.88
N GLN A 68 4.80 1.10 -11.60
CA GLN A 68 5.69 0.18 -10.91
C GLN A 68 5.58 -1.24 -11.47
N THR A 69 4.40 -1.64 -11.94
CA THR A 69 4.10 -3.01 -12.42
C THR A 69 4.27 -3.24 -13.93
N LYS A 70 4.59 -2.22 -14.75
CA LYS A 70 4.84 -2.38 -16.22
C LYS A 70 6.33 -2.58 -16.55
N PRO A 71 6.73 -3.43 -17.52
CA PRO A 71 5.97 -4.42 -18.28
C PRO A 71 5.91 -5.80 -17.59
N LEU A 72 4.78 -6.48 -17.79
CA LEU A 72 4.33 -7.75 -17.19
C LEU A 72 5.29 -8.95 -17.32
N ASN A 73 6.41 -8.83 -18.05
CA ASN A 73 7.23 -9.96 -18.51
C ASN A 73 8.72 -9.87 -18.11
N GLN A 74 9.16 -8.82 -17.40
CA GLN A 74 10.57 -8.66 -17.04
C GLN A 74 10.69 -8.02 -15.65
N ALA A 75 10.85 -8.86 -14.63
CA ALA A 75 11.75 -8.67 -13.49
C ALA A 75 11.27 -9.56 -12.34
N LYS A 76 12.07 -10.58 -12.01
CA LYS A 76 11.85 -11.46 -10.86
C LYS A 76 12.03 -10.73 -9.51
N ASN A 77 12.48 -9.47 -9.51
CA ASN A 77 12.68 -8.63 -8.34
C ASN A 77 12.43 -7.16 -8.75
N LYS A 78 11.22 -6.67 -8.55
CA LYS A 78 10.92 -5.26 -8.78
C LYS A 78 10.44 -4.68 -7.46
N ASP A 79 11.20 -3.75 -6.90
CA ASP A 79 10.84 -3.06 -5.68
C ASP A 79 9.53 -2.31 -5.91
N ILE A 80 8.50 -2.72 -5.16
CA ILE A 80 7.19 -2.08 -5.14
C ILE A 80 7.21 -1.07 -3.99
N GLY A 81 6.72 0.14 -4.27
CA GLY A 81 6.73 1.24 -3.31
C GLY A 81 7.77 2.31 -3.65
N LYS A 82 7.84 3.30 -2.76
CA LYS A 82 8.80 4.40 -2.79
C LYS A 82 9.14 4.75 -1.34
N TYR A 83 10.32 5.31 -1.12
CA TYR A 83 10.64 5.90 0.18
C TYR A 83 9.62 6.98 0.53
N LEU A 84 9.23 7.02 1.81
CA LEU A 84 8.34 8.05 2.33
C LEU A 84 9.09 9.37 2.34
N ASP A 85 8.45 10.43 1.84
CA ASP A 85 8.98 11.79 1.94
C ASP A 85 8.94 12.21 3.42
N PRO A 86 10.08 12.60 4.03
CA PRO A 86 10.11 13.00 5.43
C PRO A 86 9.15 14.15 5.76
N SER A 87 8.88 15.05 4.80
CA SER A 87 7.93 16.15 4.99
C SER A 87 6.49 15.69 5.23
N LEU A 88 6.15 14.44 4.86
CA LEU A 88 4.82 13.88 5.14
C LEU A 88 4.61 13.61 6.62
N LEU A 89 5.68 13.41 7.40
CA LEU A 89 5.60 13.15 8.83
C LEU A 89 5.03 14.35 9.59
N ASP A 90 5.30 15.57 9.12
CA ASP A 90 4.81 16.81 9.75
C ASP A 90 3.27 16.96 9.65
N TYR A 91 2.64 16.23 8.73
CA TYR A 91 1.18 16.23 8.54
C TYR A 91 0.48 15.06 9.25
N MET A 92 1.23 14.19 9.92
CA MET A 92 0.66 13.06 10.65
C MET A 92 0.33 13.44 12.09
N THR A 93 -0.73 12.83 12.63
CA THR A 93 -1.05 12.90 14.06
C THR A 93 -0.06 12.06 14.87
N ASP A 94 0.07 12.35 16.17
CA ASP A 94 0.91 11.57 17.09
C ASP A 94 0.60 10.07 17.05
N GLU A 95 -0.69 9.71 16.97
CA GLU A 95 -1.12 8.31 16.87
C GLU A 95 -0.64 7.66 15.55
N GLN A 96 -0.74 8.37 14.42
CA GLN A 96 -0.27 7.89 13.13
C GLN A 96 1.25 7.72 13.10
N LEU A 97 2.00 8.62 13.75
CA LEU A 97 3.45 8.52 13.88
C LEU A 97 3.85 7.29 14.69
N VAL A 98 3.17 7.04 15.82
CA VAL A 98 3.38 5.84 16.64
C VAL A 98 3.08 4.58 15.83
N GLN A 99 1.95 4.53 15.12
CA GLN A 99 1.60 3.38 14.28
C GLN A 99 2.64 3.12 13.17
N LEU A 100 3.13 4.18 12.52
CA LEU A 100 4.16 4.07 11.49
C LEU A 100 5.49 3.55 12.07
N TYR A 101 5.87 4.02 13.26
CA TYR A 101 7.07 3.56 13.96
C TYR A 101 6.97 2.09 14.36
N GLU A 102 5.84 1.66 14.94
CA GLU A 102 5.61 0.26 15.30
C GLU A 102 5.62 -0.65 14.07
N LEU A 103 5.06 -0.19 12.94
CA LEU A 103 5.14 -0.90 11.67
C LEU A 103 6.60 -1.08 11.21
N HIS A 104 7.40 -0.01 11.23
CA HIS A 104 8.82 -0.06 10.87
C HIS A 104 9.61 -1.03 11.76
N LYS A 105 9.35 -1.01 13.07
CA LYS A 105 9.98 -1.93 14.02
C LYS A 105 9.61 -3.38 13.73
N ALA A 106 8.33 -3.66 13.50
CA ALA A 106 7.86 -5.01 13.19
C ALA A 106 8.51 -5.58 11.91
N THR A 107 8.66 -4.76 10.86
CA THR A 107 9.28 -5.21 9.61
C THR A 107 10.80 -5.34 9.68
N SER A 108 11.46 -4.58 10.55
CA SER A 108 12.93 -4.63 10.74
C SER A 108 13.38 -5.81 11.60
N LEU A 109 12.54 -6.27 12.53
CA LEU A 109 12.85 -7.39 13.42
C LEU A 109 12.91 -8.73 12.66
N GLU A 110 12.12 -8.93 11.61
CA GLU A 110 12.17 -10.17 10.80
C GLU A 110 13.44 -10.30 9.96
N THR A 111 14.11 -9.20 9.64
CA THR A 111 15.38 -9.21 8.88
C THR A 111 16.63 -9.50 9.73
N GLY A 112 16.49 -9.63 11.06
CA GLY A 112 17.62 -9.76 12.00
C GLY A 112 17.98 -11.18 12.47
N ASP A 113 17.18 -12.20 12.17
CA ASP A 113 17.26 -13.50 12.85
C ASP A 113 17.87 -14.64 12.02
N VAL A 114 18.94 -14.36 11.26
CA VAL A 114 19.77 -15.41 10.61
C VAL A 114 21.24 -15.38 11.05
N THR A 115 21.72 -14.36 11.76
CA THR A 115 23.17 -14.23 12.07
C THR A 115 23.56 -14.38 13.54
N VAL A 116 22.62 -14.55 14.47
CA VAL A 116 22.95 -14.61 15.92
C VAL A 116 22.99 -16.05 16.47
N THR A 117 22.38 -17.04 15.79
CA THR A 117 22.33 -18.42 16.30
C THR A 117 23.57 -19.27 16.03
N GLU A 118 24.49 -18.86 15.15
CA GLU A 118 25.74 -19.62 14.90
C GLU A 118 26.86 -19.32 15.91
N ASN A 119 26.82 -18.19 16.62
CA ASN A 119 27.94 -17.78 17.48
C ASN A 119 27.85 -18.26 18.94
N LEU A 120 26.72 -18.86 19.37
CA LEU A 120 26.58 -19.40 20.73
C LEU A 120 26.96 -20.89 20.87
N ASN A 121 27.17 -21.59 19.76
CA ASN A 121 27.57 -23.00 19.77
C ASN A 121 29.10 -23.21 19.72
N ASN A 122 29.89 -22.18 19.37
CA ASN A 122 31.35 -22.30 19.26
C ASN A 122 32.12 -21.92 20.54
N GLU A 123 31.46 -21.42 21.59
CA GLU A 123 32.11 -21.11 22.88
C GLU A 123 31.92 -22.21 23.95
N LYS A 124 31.25 -23.33 23.63
CA LYS A 124 31.09 -24.47 24.55
C LYS A 124 32.01 -25.66 24.26
N GLN A 125 33.01 -25.50 23.39
CA GLN A 125 33.96 -26.57 23.02
C GLN A 125 35.43 -26.16 23.05
N ASN A 126 35.79 -25.09 23.77
CA ASN A 126 37.19 -24.80 24.10
C ASN A 126 37.38 -24.58 25.59
#